data_AF-A0A095VUT3-F1
#
_entry.id   AF-A0A095VUT3-F1
#
_cell.length_a   1.000
_cell.length_b   1.000
_cell.length_c   1.000
_cell.angle_alpha   90.00
_cell.angle_beta   90.00
_cell.angle_gamma   90.00
#
_symmetry.space_group_name_H-M   'P 1'
#
loop_
_entity.id
_entity.type
_entity.pdbx_description
1 polymer ?
#
loop_
_entity_poly.entity_id
_entity_poly.type
_entity_poly.pdbx_seq_one_letter_code
_entity_poly.pdbx_strand_id
1 'polypeptide(L)'
;MDATNTPFGAAALDAARALYQGEGLALPPVPASLVPGLRPIGANAYASRDLGWTLYDFGNFVDELQSGKTVEPYVAFGLSGHGLALQAAHYYAVTARCAVLFQMRWGTPMNRPEQDRQRHDAVLSLGQKLLAAADAHAASGKMPAGQRMVAAESSFHGSRWAWLPADEAIWHPSRGGAVMDALVAVKQLG
;
A
#
# COMPACT_ATOMS: atom_id res chain seq x y z
N MET A 1 26.73 10.69 27.91
CA MET A 1 26.73 10.49 26.44
C MET A 1 26.00 9.18 26.21
N ASP A 2 24.68 9.24 26.01
CA ASP A 2 23.86 8.05 25.80
C ASP A 2 23.88 7.64 24.33
N ALA A 3 24.35 6.42 24.10
CA ALA A 3 24.33 5.79 22.80
C ALA A 3 22.87 5.43 22.42
N THR A 4 22.34 6.19 21.46
CA THR A 4 21.51 5.68 20.35
C THR A 4 20.39 4.70 20.72
N ASN A 5 19.35 5.20 21.40
CA ASN A 5 18.05 4.53 21.39
C ASN A 5 17.30 4.92 20.12
N THR A 6 17.88 4.62 18.95
CA THR A 6 17.15 4.79 17.68
C THR A 6 16.00 3.80 17.71
N PRO A 7 14.73 4.25 17.68
CA PRO A 7 13.60 3.33 17.67
C PRO A 7 13.78 2.37 16.48
N PHE A 8 13.57 1.07 16.67
CA PHE A 8 13.72 0.05 15.61
C PHE A 8 13.06 0.49 14.29
N GLY A 9 11.94 1.20 14.38
CA GLY A 9 11.22 1.83 13.27
C GLY A 9 12.01 2.83 12.43
N ALA A 10 12.78 3.73 13.05
CA ALA A 10 13.54 4.75 12.33
C ALA A 10 14.69 4.11 11.53
N ALA A 11 15.41 3.16 12.14
CA ALA A 11 16.46 2.42 11.45
C ALA A 11 15.90 1.59 10.29
N ALA A 12 14.73 0.95 10.47
CA ALA A 12 14.05 0.24 9.40
C ALA A 12 13.64 1.18 8.24
N LEU A 13 13.14 2.37 8.56
CA LEU A 13 12.76 3.37 7.57
C LEU A 13 13.96 3.90 6.78
N ASP A 14 15.10 4.11 7.44
CA ASP A 14 16.35 4.54 6.80
C ASP A 14 16.92 3.44 5.88
N ALA A 15 16.90 2.18 6.32
CA ALA A 15 17.30 1.05 5.48
C ALA A 15 16.38 0.92 4.24
N ALA A 16 15.08 1.06 4.43
CA ALA A 16 14.12 1.05 3.33
C ALA A 16 14.35 2.23 2.36
N ARG A 17 14.67 3.42 2.89
CA ARG A 17 15.02 4.59 2.07
C ARG A 17 16.25 4.31 1.20
N ALA A 18 17.30 3.73 1.77
CA ALA A 18 18.50 3.37 1.03
C ALA A 18 18.21 2.35 -0.07
N LEU A 19 17.40 1.32 0.21
CA LEU A 19 16.95 0.34 -0.77
C LEU A 19 16.24 1.01 -1.97
N TYR A 20 15.21 1.81 -1.70
CA TYR A 20 14.43 2.47 -2.76
C TYR A 20 15.26 3.48 -3.56
N GLN A 21 16.16 4.22 -2.89
CA GLN A 21 17.09 5.12 -3.57
C GLN A 21 18.06 4.38 -4.51
N GLY A 22 18.56 3.20 -4.10
CA GLY A 22 19.41 2.36 -4.95
C GLY A 22 18.71 1.91 -6.24
N GLU A 23 17.39 1.76 -6.20
CA GLU A 23 16.55 1.38 -7.34
C GLU A 23 16.03 2.62 -8.12
N GLY A 24 16.33 3.83 -7.62
CA GLY A 24 15.83 5.09 -8.17
C GLY A 24 14.31 5.26 -8.00
N LEU A 25 13.71 4.61 -7.02
CA LEU A 25 12.29 4.69 -6.69
C LEU A 25 12.05 5.68 -5.53
N ALA A 26 10.89 6.34 -5.52
CA ALA A 26 10.46 7.07 -4.35
C ALA A 26 10.15 6.09 -3.20
N LEU A 27 10.53 6.44 -1.97
CA LEU A 27 10.13 5.67 -0.80
C LEU A 27 8.61 5.76 -0.62
N PRO A 28 7.88 4.64 -0.44
CA PRO A 28 6.46 4.68 -0.15
C PRO A 28 6.19 5.45 1.14
N PRO A 29 5.10 6.23 1.20
CA PRO A 29 4.77 6.99 2.39
C PRO A 29 4.46 6.04 3.56
N VAL A 30 5.07 6.30 4.70
CA VAL A 30 4.83 5.55 5.94
C VAL A 30 4.13 6.49 6.92
N PRO A 31 2.88 6.21 7.32
CA PRO A 31 2.20 7.02 8.33
C PRO A 31 3.04 7.14 9.61
N ALA A 32 3.19 8.34 10.15
CA ALA A 32 4.07 8.60 11.30
C ALA A 32 3.73 7.73 12.53
N SER A 33 2.44 7.44 12.74
CA SER A 33 1.96 6.56 13.80
C SER A 33 2.40 5.10 13.65
N LEU A 34 2.73 4.66 12.43
CA LEU A 34 3.14 3.29 12.13
C LEU A 34 4.67 3.12 12.08
N VAL A 35 5.42 4.22 11.98
CA VAL A 35 6.89 4.20 11.98
C VAL A 35 7.45 3.46 13.19
N PRO A 36 7.00 3.68 14.45
CA PRO A 36 7.57 2.99 15.61
C PRO A 36 7.49 1.47 15.55
N GLY A 37 6.46 0.92 14.89
CA GLY A 37 6.26 -0.53 14.73
C GLY A 37 6.95 -1.12 13.50
N LEU A 38 7.53 -0.29 12.64
CA LEU A 38 8.14 -0.71 11.39
C LEU A 38 9.38 -1.58 11.66
N ARG A 39 9.43 -2.76 11.02
CA ARG A 39 10.55 -3.70 11.11
C ARG A 39 10.78 -4.41 9.77
N PRO A 40 12.00 -4.90 9.52
CA PRO A 40 12.24 -5.82 8.41
C PRO A 40 11.45 -7.12 8.59
N ILE A 41 10.86 -7.62 7.52
CA ILE A 41 10.18 -8.92 7.44
C ILE A 41 10.79 -9.83 6.35
N GLY A 42 11.88 -9.37 5.74
CA GLY A 42 12.66 -10.04 4.71
C GLY A 42 13.83 -9.15 4.28
N ALA A 43 14.66 -9.62 3.35
CA ALA A 43 15.85 -8.88 2.92
C ALA A 43 15.53 -7.47 2.38
N ASN A 44 14.43 -7.35 1.63
CA ASN A 44 14.01 -6.13 0.95
C ASN A 44 12.55 -5.76 1.28
N ALA A 45 12.07 -6.15 2.46
CA ALA A 45 10.66 -6.03 2.84
C ALA A 45 10.51 -5.57 4.30
N TYR A 46 9.52 -4.70 4.53
CA TYR A 46 9.27 -4.05 5.81
C TYR A 46 7.78 -4.04 6.12
N ALA A 47 7.41 -4.16 7.40
CA ALA A 47 6.03 -4.01 7.84
C ALA A 47 5.94 -3.48 9.28
N SER A 48 4.82 -2.80 9.59
CA SER A 48 4.54 -2.30 10.95
C SER A 48 3.89 -3.35 11.86
N ARG A 49 3.59 -4.54 11.35
CA ARG A 49 3.05 -5.70 12.08
C ARG A 49 3.61 -7.00 11.51
N ASP A 50 3.41 -8.10 12.24
CA ASP A 50 3.75 -9.43 11.74
C ASP A 50 2.74 -9.84 10.68
N LEU A 51 3.22 -10.53 9.66
CA LEU A 51 2.39 -11.06 8.58
C LEU A 51 2.47 -12.58 8.59
N GLY A 52 1.32 -13.23 8.42
CA GLY A 52 1.25 -14.68 8.23
C GLY A 52 1.55 -15.12 6.79
N TRP A 53 1.91 -14.18 5.92
CA TRP A 53 2.13 -14.37 4.49
C TRP A 53 3.18 -13.37 3.97
N THR A 54 3.60 -13.53 2.72
CA THR A 54 4.62 -12.69 2.09
C THR A 54 3.98 -11.49 1.38
N LEU A 55 4.78 -10.48 1.03
CA LEU A 55 4.31 -9.37 0.20
C LEU A 55 3.79 -9.84 -1.17
N TYR A 56 4.18 -11.03 -1.65
CA TYR A 56 3.72 -11.54 -2.94
C TYR A 56 2.29 -12.10 -2.91
N ASP A 57 1.80 -12.46 -1.72
CA ASP A 57 0.48 -13.03 -1.50
C ASP A 57 -0.61 -11.93 -1.52
N PHE A 58 -0.70 -11.21 -2.65
CA PHE A 58 -1.59 -10.07 -2.85
C PHE A 58 -3.05 -10.39 -2.51
N GLY A 59 -3.50 -11.59 -2.86
CA GLY A 59 -4.84 -12.10 -2.53
C GLY A 59 -5.12 -12.03 -1.03
N ASN A 60 -4.18 -12.45 -0.17
CA ASN A 60 -4.38 -12.48 1.28
C ASN A 60 -4.62 -11.08 1.86
N PHE A 61 -3.96 -10.05 1.33
CA PHE A 61 -4.21 -8.66 1.74
C PHE A 61 -5.62 -8.18 1.35
N VAL A 62 -6.11 -8.58 0.17
CA VAL A 62 -7.46 -8.24 -0.28
C VAL A 62 -8.50 -9.00 0.55
N ASP A 63 -8.30 -10.31 0.72
CA ASP A 63 -9.21 -11.20 1.45
C ASP A 63 -9.33 -10.81 2.93
N GLU A 64 -8.24 -10.39 3.57
CA GLU A 64 -8.27 -9.88 4.95
C GLU A 64 -9.24 -8.70 5.08
N LEU A 65 -9.18 -7.73 4.16
CA LEU A 65 -10.07 -6.55 4.15
C LEU A 65 -11.51 -6.91 3.82
N GLN A 66 -11.74 -7.97 3.06
CA GLN A 66 -13.09 -8.45 2.73
C GLN A 66 -13.71 -9.31 3.84
N SER A 67 -12.89 -9.90 4.71
CA SER A 67 -13.32 -10.92 5.68
C SER A 67 -14.37 -10.48 6.72
N GLY A 68 -14.70 -9.17 6.77
CA GLY A 68 -15.59 -8.60 7.78
C GLY A 68 -14.95 -8.42 9.16
N LYS A 69 -13.74 -8.94 9.37
CA LYS A 69 -12.99 -8.75 10.62
C LYS A 69 -12.45 -7.33 10.70
N THR A 70 -12.37 -6.80 11.91
CA THR A 70 -11.67 -5.54 12.16
C THR A 70 -10.18 -5.71 11.81
N VAL A 71 -9.74 -4.98 10.81
CA VAL A 71 -8.33 -4.92 10.41
C VAL A 71 -7.74 -3.63 10.95
N GLU A 72 -6.80 -3.78 11.90
CA GLU A 72 -6.02 -2.69 12.48
C GLU A 72 -5.17 -1.97 11.43
N PRO A 73 -4.88 -0.67 11.60
CA PRO A 73 -4.00 0.05 10.69
C PRO A 73 -2.60 -0.57 10.61
N TYR A 74 -2.06 -0.68 9.40
CA TYR A 74 -0.69 -1.14 9.18
C TYR A 74 -0.15 -0.63 7.85
N VAL A 75 1.16 -0.75 7.70
CA VAL A 75 1.86 -0.57 6.44
C VAL A 75 2.81 -1.73 6.22
N ALA A 76 2.86 -2.24 5.00
CA ALA A 76 3.80 -3.27 4.56
C ALA A 76 4.25 -2.96 3.14
N PHE A 77 5.55 -2.98 2.88
CA PHE A 77 6.09 -2.56 1.59
C PHE A 77 7.49 -3.12 1.37
N GLY A 78 7.95 -3.08 0.12
CA GLY A 78 9.26 -3.57 -0.25
C GLY A 78 9.35 -4.01 -1.70
N LEU A 79 10.50 -4.60 -2.03
CA LEU A 79 10.78 -5.17 -3.33
C LEU A 79 10.92 -6.67 -3.15
N SER A 80 10.01 -7.45 -3.74
CA SER A 80 9.95 -8.89 -3.53
C SER A 80 9.62 -9.63 -4.82
N GLY A 81 10.03 -10.88 -4.90
CA GLY A 81 9.87 -11.69 -6.10
C GLY A 81 10.75 -12.93 -6.17
N HIS A 82 10.43 -13.80 -7.11
CA HIS A 82 11.16 -15.05 -7.36
C HIS A 82 11.84 -15.01 -8.73
N GLY A 83 13.18 -15.00 -8.76
CA GLY A 83 13.97 -14.98 -10.00
C GLY A 83 13.88 -13.65 -10.78
N LEU A 84 14.33 -13.68 -12.04
CA LEU A 84 14.51 -12.48 -12.89
C LEU A 84 13.21 -11.91 -13.46
N ALA A 85 12.11 -12.67 -13.47
CA ALA A 85 10.87 -12.31 -14.16
C ALA A 85 9.70 -11.96 -13.23
N LEU A 86 9.81 -12.28 -11.94
CA LEU A 86 8.71 -12.13 -10.97
C LEU A 86 9.05 -11.13 -9.88
N GLN A 87 9.82 -10.10 -10.19
CA GLN A 87 10.11 -9.00 -9.27
C GLN A 87 9.01 -7.94 -9.28
N ALA A 88 8.65 -7.46 -8.10
CA ALA A 88 7.61 -6.46 -7.92
C ALA A 88 7.94 -5.47 -6.79
N ALA A 89 7.48 -4.25 -6.96
CA ALA A 89 7.37 -3.25 -5.91
C ALA A 89 6.00 -3.39 -5.24
N HIS A 90 6.01 -3.49 -3.91
CA HIS A 90 4.84 -3.72 -3.09
C HIS A 90 4.62 -2.54 -2.16
N TYR A 91 3.35 -2.15 -2.00
CA TYR A 91 2.95 -1.18 -0.99
C TYR A 91 1.51 -1.46 -0.54
N TYR A 92 1.34 -1.74 0.74
CA TYR A 92 0.07 -2.04 1.38
C TYR A 92 -0.07 -1.09 2.56
N ALA A 93 -0.82 -0.01 2.40
CA ALA A 93 -1.14 0.88 3.50
C ALA A 93 -2.62 0.78 3.82
N VAL A 94 -2.90 0.38 5.05
CA VAL A 94 -4.25 0.21 5.58
C VAL A 94 -4.42 1.13 6.76
N THR A 95 -5.46 1.95 6.70
CA THR A 95 -5.94 2.81 7.79
C THR A 95 -7.35 2.38 8.16
N ALA A 96 -7.92 3.04 9.18
CA ALA A 96 -9.31 2.81 9.56
C ALA A 96 -10.31 3.20 8.44
N ARG A 97 -9.93 4.09 7.53
CA ARG A 97 -10.82 4.73 6.55
C ARG A 97 -10.48 4.44 5.10
N CYS A 98 -9.26 3.99 4.84
CA CYS A 98 -8.82 3.68 3.49
C CYS A 98 -7.76 2.58 3.48
N ALA A 99 -7.71 1.80 2.41
CA ALA A 99 -6.60 0.91 2.10
C ALA A 99 -6.13 1.14 0.67
N VAL A 100 -4.81 1.26 0.50
CA VAL A 100 -4.14 1.28 -0.81
C VAL A 100 -3.26 0.04 -0.88
N LEU A 101 -3.61 -0.88 -1.77
CA LEU A 101 -2.88 -2.10 -2.03
C LEU A 101 -2.28 -2.02 -3.43
N PHE A 102 -0.97 -2.14 -3.51
CA PHE A 102 -0.19 -1.91 -4.70
C PHE A 102 0.83 -3.03 -4.89
N GLN A 103 0.84 -3.61 -6.08
CA GLN A 103 1.81 -4.62 -6.49
C GLN A 103 2.14 -4.44 -7.98
N MET A 104 3.21 -3.74 -8.28
CA MET A 104 3.63 -3.51 -9.66
C MET A 104 4.89 -4.28 -10.00
N ARG A 105 4.98 -4.77 -11.25
CA ARG A 105 6.23 -5.32 -11.78
C ARG A 105 7.34 -4.29 -11.67
N TRP A 106 8.53 -4.74 -11.27
CA TRP A 106 9.72 -3.92 -11.13
C TRP A 106 10.96 -4.77 -11.45
N GLY A 107 12.03 -4.16 -11.94
CA GLY A 107 13.33 -4.83 -12.07
C GLY A 107 13.44 -5.95 -13.12
N THR A 108 12.42 -6.15 -13.97
CA THR A 108 12.49 -7.20 -15.00
C THR A 108 13.20 -6.73 -16.28
N PRO A 109 13.99 -7.57 -16.98
CA PRO A 109 14.70 -7.18 -18.19
C PRO A 109 13.82 -6.69 -19.35
N MET A 110 12.52 -7.05 -19.32
CA MET A 110 11.54 -6.70 -20.35
C MET A 110 10.92 -5.32 -20.14
N ASN A 111 11.16 -4.69 -19.00
CA ASN A 111 10.53 -3.44 -18.63
C ASN A 111 11.27 -2.22 -19.17
N ARG A 112 10.59 -1.07 -19.15
CA ARG A 112 11.18 0.25 -19.41
C ARG A 112 11.36 0.96 -18.07
N PRO A 113 12.57 0.93 -17.46
CA PRO A 113 12.76 1.33 -16.08
C PRO A 113 12.24 2.73 -15.76
N GLU A 114 12.43 3.69 -16.67
CA GLU A 114 11.93 5.06 -16.49
C GLU A 114 10.40 5.15 -16.46
N GLN A 115 9.70 4.41 -17.33
CA GLN A 115 8.24 4.40 -17.37
C GLN A 115 7.66 3.72 -16.14
N ASP A 116 8.29 2.64 -15.67
CA ASP A 116 7.91 1.95 -14.45
C ASP A 116 8.11 2.82 -13.22
N ARG A 117 9.22 3.57 -13.13
CA ARG A 117 9.45 4.56 -12.06
C ARG A 117 8.37 5.63 -12.05
N GLN A 118 8.12 6.24 -13.20
CA GLN A 118 7.08 7.27 -13.31
C GLN A 118 5.71 6.75 -12.89
N ARG A 119 5.37 5.53 -13.29
CA ARG A 119 4.10 4.91 -12.91
C ARG A 119 4.06 4.57 -11.42
N HIS A 120 5.13 4.02 -10.87
CA HIS A 120 5.25 3.75 -9.43
C HIS A 120 5.03 5.02 -8.61
N ASP A 121 5.77 6.09 -8.94
CA ASP A 121 5.72 7.35 -8.20
C ASP A 121 4.35 8.04 -8.36
N ALA A 122 3.74 7.96 -9.55
CA ALA A 122 2.40 8.47 -9.79
C ALA A 122 1.36 7.73 -8.93
N VAL A 123 1.42 6.40 -8.86
CA VAL A 123 0.49 5.61 -8.03
C VAL A 123 0.71 5.89 -6.55
N LEU A 124 1.94 6.02 -6.07
CA LEU A 124 2.21 6.43 -4.69
C LEU A 124 1.64 7.81 -4.37
N SER A 125 1.83 8.79 -5.26
CA SER A 125 1.28 10.14 -5.11
C SER A 125 -0.26 10.12 -5.05
N LEU A 126 -0.90 9.34 -5.92
CA LEU A 126 -2.36 9.15 -5.90
C LEU A 126 -2.81 8.44 -4.62
N GLY A 127 -2.07 7.45 -4.16
CA GLY A 127 -2.34 6.73 -2.91
C GLY A 127 -2.34 7.67 -1.71
N GLN A 128 -1.36 8.58 -1.62
CA GLN A 128 -1.33 9.61 -0.57
C GLN A 128 -2.56 10.52 -0.62
N LYS A 129 -2.93 10.97 -1.81
CA LYS A 129 -4.12 11.82 -2.01
C LYS A 129 -5.40 11.09 -1.61
N LEU A 130 -5.50 9.81 -1.92
CA LEU A 130 -6.63 8.96 -1.56
C LEU A 130 -6.73 8.78 -0.03
N LEU A 131 -5.63 8.43 0.63
CA LEU A 131 -5.57 8.33 2.09
C LEU A 131 -6.02 9.64 2.75
N ALA A 132 -5.45 10.78 2.33
CA ALA A 132 -5.78 12.10 2.87
C ALA A 132 -7.25 12.50 2.61
N ALA A 133 -7.79 12.21 1.43
CA ALA A 133 -9.18 12.48 1.12
C ALA A 133 -10.13 11.66 2.01
N ALA A 134 -9.85 10.37 2.18
CA ALA A 134 -10.66 9.50 3.03
C ALA A 134 -10.66 9.97 4.50
N ASP A 135 -9.52 10.41 5.02
CA ASP A 135 -9.43 10.97 6.38
C ASP A 135 -10.23 12.28 6.52
N ALA A 136 -10.18 13.16 5.52
CA ALA A 136 -10.97 14.40 5.52
C ALA A 136 -12.49 14.16 5.46
N HIS A 137 -12.94 13.21 4.62
CA HIS A 137 -14.37 12.83 4.56
C HIS A 137 -14.81 12.10 5.84
N ALA A 138 -13.93 11.31 6.47
CA ALA A 138 -14.22 10.69 7.75
C ALA A 138 -14.41 11.73 8.87
N ALA A 139 -13.54 12.74 8.92
CA ALA A 139 -13.62 13.82 9.90
C ALA A 139 -14.90 14.67 9.78
N SER A 140 -15.50 14.71 8.59
CA SER A 140 -16.78 15.39 8.32
C SER A 140 -18.00 14.46 8.38
N GLY A 141 -17.83 13.18 8.75
CA GLY A 141 -18.93 12.22 8.88
C GLY A 141 -19.53 11.76 7.55
N LYS A 142 -18.83 11.96 6.43
CA LYS A 142 -19.32 11.66 5.08
C LYS A 142 -18.98 10.24 4.60
N MET A 143 -18.15 9.53 5.34
CA MET A 143 -17.76 8.16 5.03
C MET A 143 -18.89 7.18 5.38
N PRO A 144 -19.14 6.13 4.58
CA PRO A 144 -20.08 5.09 4.94
C PRO A 144 -19.69 4.43 6.28
N ALA A 145 -20.67 4.26 7.16
CA ALA A 145 -20.43 3.77 8.52
C ALA A 145 -19.84 2.36 8.52
N GLY A 146 -18.77 2.16 9.30
CA GLY A 146 -18.10 0.86 9.41
C GLY A 146 -17.27 0.45 8.19
N GLN A 147 -17.28 1.23 7.10
CA GLN A 147 -16.55 0.90 5.88
C GLN A 147 -15.30 1.78 5.67
N ARG A 148 -14.44 1.31 4.78
CA ARG A 148 -13.26 1.98 4.25
C ARG A 148 -13.24 1.87 2.73
N MET A 149 -12.67 2.87 2.08
CA MET A 149 -12.36 2.78 0.65
C MET A 149 -11.15 1.85 0.47
N VAL A 150 -11.25 0.85 -0.40
CA VAL A 150 -10.12 -0.03 -0.74
C VAL A 150 -9.81 0.10 -2.22
N ALA A 151 -8.59 0.54 -2.54
CA ALA A 151 -8.04 0.55 -3.88
C ALA A 151 -6.97 -0.54 -3.99
N ALA A 152 -7.16 -1.47 -4.93
CA ALA A 152 -6.26 -2.58 -5.19
C ALA A 152 -5.73 -2.48 -6.62
N GLU A 153 -4.43 -2.23 -6.78
CA GLU A 153 -3.77 -2.14 -8.08
C GLU A 153 -2.61 -3.15 -8.17
N SER A 154 -2.80 -4.17 -9.01
CA SER A 154 -1.77 -5.18 -9.26
C SER A 154 -1.51 -5.39 -10.75
N SER A 155 -0.22 -5.51 -11.10
CA SER A 155 0.21 -5.95 -12.44
C SER A 155 -0.08 -7.44 -12.70
N PHE A 156 -0.47 -8.20 -11.67
CA PHE A 156 -0.68 -9.64 -11.72
C PHE A 156 -2.12 -10.06 -11.46
N HIS A 157 -2.84 -9.32 -10.59
CA HIS A 157 -4.21 -9.64 -10.17
C HIS A 157 -5.26 -8.65 -10.70
N GLY A 158 -4.86 -7.74 -11.58
CA GLY A 158 -5.71 -6.67 -12.09
C GLY A 158 -5.87 -5.49 -11.13
N SER A 159 -6.68 -4.52 -11.53
CA SER A 159 -6.95 -3.31 -10.75
C SER A 159 -8.44 -3.20 -10.46
N ARG A 160 -8.79 -2.91 -9.20
CA ARG A 160 -10.18 -2.79 -8.74
C ARG A 160 -10.30 -1.97 -7.46
N TRP A 161 -11.47 -1.43 -7.18
CA TRP A 161 -11.75 -0.74 -5.93
C TRP A 161 -13.14 -1.11 -5.37
N ALA A 162 -13.34 -0.93 -4.06
CA ALA A 162 -14.59 -1.22 -3.38
C ALA A 162 -14.71 -0.47 -2.04
N TRP A 163 -15.92 -0.39 -1.51
CA TRP A 163 -16.18 -0.06 -0.10
C TRP A 163 -16.24 -1.35 0.72
N LEU A 164 -15.38 -1.48 1.75
CA LEU A 164 -15.25 -2.70 2.55
C LEU A 164 -15.21 -2.42 4.06
N PRO A 165 -15.59 -3.37 4.93
CA PRO A 165 -16.28 -4.61 4.60
C PRO A 165 -17.71 -4.34 4.11
N ALA A 166 -18.26 -5.30 3.37
CA ALA A 166 -19.65 -5.31 2.92
C ALA A 166 -20.14 -6.77 2.89
N ASP A 167 -21.43 -6.99 3.14
CA ASP A 167 -22.04 -8.34 3.10
C ASP A 167 -21.83 -8.99 1.73
N GLU A 168 -21.94 -8.19 0.67
CA GLU A 168 -21.58 -8.55 -0.69
C GLU A 168 -20.62 -7.49 -1.26
N ALA A 169 -19.35 -7.85 -1.38
CA ALA A 169 -18.32 -6.94 -1.88
C ALA A 169 -18.49 -6.66 -3.38
N ILE A 170 -18.95 -5.45 -3.72
CA ILE A 170 -19.03 -4.98 -5.11
C ILE A 170 -17.68 -4.39 -5.52
N TRP A 171 -16.90 -5.16 -6.27
CA TRP A 171 -15.64 -4.68 -6.84
C TRP A 171 -15.86 -3.99 -8.19
N HIS A 172 -15.43 -2.73 -8.27
CA HIS A 172 -15.40 -1.97 -9.50
C HIS A 172 -14.07 -2.19 -10.22
N PRO A 173 -14.04 -2.86 -11.39
CA PRO A 173 -12.81 -3.08 -12.13
C PRO A 173 -12.28 -1.77 -12.72
N SER A 174 -10.96 -1.66 -12.81
CA SER A 174 -10.25 -0.53 -13.41
C SER A 174 -9.18 -1.02 -14.39
N ARG A 175 -8.90 -0.22 -15.43
CA ARG A 175 -7.85 -0.53 -16.43
C ARG A 175 -6.51 0.06 -16.01
N GLY A 176 -6.03 -0.28 -14.81
CA GLY A 176 -4.75 0.23 -14.28
C GLY A 176 -4.82 1.63 -13.65
N GLY A 177 -5.98 2.02 -13.13
CA GLY A 177 -6.19 3.32 -12.47
C GLY A 177 -7.04 3.22 -11.19
N ALA A 178 -7.05 2.06 -10.52
CA ALA A 178 -7.96 1.83 -9.39
C ALA A 178 -7.79 2.82 -8.25
N VAL A 179 -6.55 3.28 -8.00
CA VAL A 179 -6.28 4.31 -6.98
C VAL A 179 -6.88 5.67 -7.36
N MET A 180 -6.85 6.02 -8.65
CA MET A 180 -7.47 7.25 -9.15
C MET A 180 -9.00 7.14 -9.12
N ASP A 181 -9.56 6.03 -9.57
CA ASP A 181 -11.02 5.81 -9.58
C ASP A 181 -11.59 5.83 -8.16
N ALA A 182 -10.91 5.18 -7.21
CA ALA A 182 -11.23 5.24 -5.79
C ALA A 182 -11.13 6.68 -5.24
N LEU A 183 -10.11 7.45 -5.63
CA LEU A 183 -9.98 8.85 -5.24
C LEU A 183 -11.14 9.71 -5.75
N VAL A 184 -11.58 9.48 -6.99
CA VAL A 184 -12.76 10.15 -7.54
C VAL A 184 -14.02 9.76 -6.75
N ALA A 185 -14.21 8.48 -6.46
CA ALA A 185 -15.34 7.99 -5.68
C ALA A 185 -15.39 8.59 -4.26
N VAL A 186 -14.25 8.68 -3.57
CA VAL A 186 -14.17 9.34 -2.26
C VAL A 186 -14.52 10.82 -2.35
N LYS A 187 -14.00 11.54 -3.35
CA LYS A 187 -14.28 12.98 -3.54
C LYS A 187 -15.74 13.28 -3.89
N GLN A 188 -16.49 12.30 -4.38
CA GLN A 188 -17.91 12.42 -4.69
C GLN A 188 -18.80 12.22 -3.47
N LEU A 189 -18.25 11.85 -2.30
CA LEU A 189 -18.97 11.87 -1.03
C LEU A 189 -19.23 13.33 -0.62
N GLY A 190 -20.38 13.86 -1.04
CA GLY A 190 -20.75 15.29 -1.03
C GLY A 190 -20.34 16.08 0.20
#